data_AF-A0A225SX44-F1
#
_entry.id   AF-A0A225SX44-F1
#
_cell.length_a   1.000
_cell.length_b   1.000
_cell.length_c   1.000
_cell.angle_alpha   90.00
_cell.angle_beta   90.00
_cell.angle_gamma   90.00
#
_symmetry.space_group_name_H-M   'P 1'
#
loop_
_entity.id
_entity.type
_entity.pdbx_description
1 polymer ?
#
loop_
_entity_poly.entity_id
_entity_poly.type
_entity_poly.pdbx_seq_one_letter_code
_entity_poly.pdbx_strand_id
1 'polypeptide(L)'
;MNVAYEQEKPVRAEIAVADTLDHDPTELVAQLSHRILILQQQAQSLARFPANRDGKQQRQLLQQQIRTLYQQLFALEQQQAQLRRRNENYLSMALSVAAHAAHHHARGETLAPAL
;
A
#
# COMPACT_ATOMS: atom_id res chain seq x y z
N MET A 1 -10.61 34.69 -45.91
CA MET A 1 -11.52 34.20 -44.85
C MET A 1 -10.72 33.20 -44.04
N ASN A 2 -10.19 33.64 -42.90
CA ASN A 2 -9.34 32.85 -42.00
C ASN A 2 -10.21 32.20 -40.93
N VAL A 3 -10.15 30.88 -40.80
CA VAL A 3 -10.16 30.25 -39.47
C VAL A 3 -9.52 28.87 -39.57
N ALA A 4 -8.37 28.75 -38.91
CA ALA A 4 -7.67 27.50 -38.66
C ALA A 4 -8.51 26.62 -37.73
N TYR A 5 -8.68 25.35 -38.09
CA TYR A 5 -9.26 24.35 -37.19
C TYR A 5 -8.15 23.80 -36.30
N GLU A 6 -7.93 24.46 -35.16
CA GLU A 6 -7.35 23.84 -33.98
C GLU A 6 -8.40 22.85 -33.43
N GLN A 7 -8.43 21.62 -33.96
CA GLN A 7 -9.16 20.54 -33.32
C GLN A 7 -8.31 19.97 -32.19
N GLU A 8 -8.52 20.60 -31.03
CA GLU A 8 -8.60 20.01 -29.70
C GLU A 8 -8.02 18.58 -29.60
N LYS A 9 -6.77 18.55 -29.13
CA LYS A 9 -6.19 17.40 -28.42
C LYS A 9 -7.28 16.74 -27.58
N PRO A 10 -7.59 15.45 -27.75
CA PRO A 10 -8.32 14.75 -26.72
C PRO A 10 -7.40 14.77 -25.50
N VAL A 11 -7.76 15.58 -24.50
CA VAL A 11 -7.37 15.36 -23.10
C VAL A 11 -8.07 14.07 -22.70
N ARG A 12 -7.57 12.98 -23.28
CA ARG A 12 -7.81 11.64 -22.80
C ARG A 12 -7.29 11.73 -21.40
N ALA A 13 -8.22 11.63 -20.46
CA ALA A 13 -7.92 11.40 -19.08
C ALA A 13 -6.94 10.22 -19.03
N GLU A 14 -5.66 10.55 -19.04
CA GLU A 14 -4.65 9.92 -18.21
C GLU A 14 -5.14 10.17 -16.79
N ILE A 15 -6.22 9.45 -16.45
CA ILE A 15 -6.40 8.84 -15.14
C ILE A 15 -4.99 8.40 -14.80
N ALA A 16 -4.45 9.01 -13.75
CA ALA A 16 -3.08 8.89 -13.33
C ALA A 16 -2.77 7.42 -13.00
N VAL A 17 -2.50 6.63 -14.03
CA VAL A 17 -1.85 5.32 -13.99
C VAL A 17 -0.34 5.53 -14.23
N ALA A 18 0.14 6.76 -13.99
CA ALA A 18 1.55 7.13 -13.99
C ALA A 18 2.14 7.19 -12.56
N ASP A 19 1.42 6.67 -11.57
CA ASP A 19 1.91 6.58 -10.18
C ASP A 19 1.73 5.16 -9.61
N THR A 20 1.96 4.15 -10.46
CA THR A 20 2.50 2.87 -9.95
C THR A 20 3.98 3.05 -9.63
N LEU A 21 4.35 4.16 -8.99
CA LEU A 21 5.58 4.20 -8.23
C LEU A 21 5.42 3.15 -7.14
N ASP A 22 6.47 2.35 -7.05
CA ASP A 22 6.81 1.37 -6.03
C ASP A 22 6.84 2.05 -4.65
N HIS A 23 5.69 2.57 -4.20
CA HIS A 23 5.59 3.34 -2.97
C HIS A 23 5.75 2.37 -1.83
N ASP A 24 6.70 2.65 -0.94
CA ASP A 24 6.93 1.84 0.24
C ASP A 24 5.58 1.68 0.95
N PRO A 25 5.14 0.45 1.23
CA PRO A 25 3.84 0.23 1.85
C PRO A 25 3.75 0.92 3.23
N THR A 26 4.88 1.30 3.84
CA THR A 26 4.99 2.18 5.02
C THR A 26 4.62 3.63 4.71
N GLU A 27 5.11 4.19 3.59
CA GLU A 27 4.78 5.55 3.15
C GLU A 27 3.29 5.67 2.81
N LEU A 28 2.72 4.64 2.18
CA LEU A 28 1.31 4.62 1.82
C LEU A 28 0.41 4.56 3.08
N VAL A 29 0.82 3.80 4.10
CA VAL A 29 0.16 3.81 5.43
C VAL A 29 0.24 5.18 6.07
N ALA A 30 1.41 5.84 6.03
CA ALA A 30 1.58 7.19 6.58
C ALA A 30 0.68 8.22 5.85
N GLN A 31 0.60 8.15 4.52
CA GLN A 31 -0.24 9.03 3.72
C GLN A 31 -1.73 8.84 4.03
N LEU A 32 -2.21 7.59 4.06
CA LEU A 32 -3.60 7.27 4.40
C LEU A 32 -3.95 7.72 5.82
N SER A 33 -3.05 7.47 6.79
CA SER A 33 -3.20 7.91 8.18
C SER A 33 -3.28 9.43 8.29
N HIS A 34 -2.42 10.15 7.59
CA HIS A 34 -2.43 11.61 7.55
C HIS A 34 -3.73 12.14 6.94
N ARG A 35 -4.22 11.51 5.87
CA ARG A 35 -5.49 11.89 5.24
C ARG A 35 -6.67 11.69 6.17
N ILE A 36 -6.71 10.58 6.92
CA ILE A 36 -7.73 10.32 7.94
C ILE A 36 -7.73 11.45 8.98
N LEU A 37 -6.56 11.84 9.48
CA LEU A 37 -6.43 12.89 10.49
C LEU A 37 -6.98 14.24 9.99
N ILE A 38 -6.69 14.62 8.75
CA ILE A 38 -7.24 15.84 8.13
C ILE A 38 -8.78 15.75 8.06
N LEU A 39 -9.33 14.64 7.57
CA LEU A 39 -10.78 14.49 7.44
C LEU A 39 -11.49 14.47 8.80
N GLN A 40 -10.85 13.91 9.83
CA GLN A 40 -11.36 13.96 11.19
C GLN A 40 -11.40 15.40 11.73
N GLN A 41 -10.36 16.20 11.48
CA GLN A 41 -10.37 17.63 11.84
C GLN A 41 -11.48 18.40 11.11
N GLN A 42 -11.71 18.11 9.82
CA GLN A 42 -12.81 18.70 9.06
C GLN A 42 -14.18 18.27 9.60
N ALA A 43 -14.35 17.00 9.99
CA ALA A 43 -15.58 16.53 10.60
C ALA A 43 -15.85 17.22 11.94
N GLN A 44 -14.81 17.44 12.75
CA GLN A 44 -14.89 18.16 14.02
C GLN A 44 -15.22 19.64 13.82
N SER A 45 -14.65 20.31 12.81
CA SER A 45 -14.97 21.71 12.51
C SER A 45 -16.44 21.87 12.09
N LEU A 46 -16.96 20.95 11.29
CA LEU A 46 -18.38 20.92 10.90
C LEU A 46 -19.31 20.59 12.07
N ALA A 47 -18.86 19.80 13.04
CA ALA A 47 -19.64 19.51 14.24
C ALA A 47 -19.88 20.75 15.12
N ARG A 48 -19.01 21.77 15.04
CA ARG A 48 -19.17 23.04 15.77
C ARG A 48 -20.35 23.88 15.27
N PHE A 49 -20.81 23.65 14.03
CA PHE A 49 -21.90 24.40 13.41
C PHE A 49 -23.06 23.48 12.96
N PRO A 50 -23.80 22.88 13.91
CA PRO A 50 -24.80 21.84 13.61
C PRO A 50 -26.08 22.35 12.95
N ALA A 51 -26.30 23.68 12.93
CA ALA A 51 -27.50 24.31 12.37
C ALA A 51 -27.54 24.31 10.82
N ASN A 52 -26.42 24.02 10.16
CA ASN A 52 -26.36 23.99 8.70
C ASN A 52 -26.89 22.65 8.15
N ARG A 53 -27.97 22.68 7.35
CA ARG A 53 -28.59 21.47 6.74
C ARG A 53 -27.59 20.71 5.87
N ASP A 54 -26.77 21.43 5.11
CA ASP A 54 -25.73 20.84 4.25
C ASP A 54 -24.60 20.22 5.09
N GLY A 55 -24.37 20.75 6.29
CA GLY A 55 -23.38 20.22 7.23
C GLY A 55 -23.72 18.82 7.76
N LYS A 56 -25.00 18.38 7.70
CA LYS A 56 -25.34 16.97 7.99
C LYS A 56 -24.90 16.04 6.87
N GLN A 57 -25.19 16.38 5.62
CA GLN A 57 -24.81 15.58 4.45
C GLN A 57 -23.28 15.53 4.29
N GLN A 58 -22.61 16.67 4.44
CA GLN A 58 -21.15 16.75 4.37
C GLN A 58 -20.46 15.90 5.46
N ARG A 59 -21.02 15.88 6.69
CA ARG A 59 -20.50 14.99 7.74
C ARG A 59 -20.69 13.51 7.42
N GLN A 60 -21.84 13.12 6.87
CA GLN A 60 -22.06 11.74 6.44
C GLN A 60 -21.07 11.32 5.35
N LEU A 61 -20.84 12.19 4.36
CA LEU A 61 -19.84 11.96 3.31
C LEU A 61 -18.43 11.80 3.89
N LEU A 62 -18.00 12.71 4.79
CA LEU A 62 -16.69 12.62 5.44
C LEU A 62 -16.55 11.33 6.26
N GLN A 63 -17.59 10.93 7.00
CA GLN A 63 -17.57 9.68 7.76
C GLN A 63 -17.44 8.46 6.85
N GLN A 64 -18.14 8.46 5.70
CA GLN A 64 -17.99 7.40 4.71
C GLN A 64 -16.57 7.37 4.14
N GLN A 65 -16.00 8.51 3.79
CA GLN A 65 -14.62 8.60 3.31
C GLN A 65 -13.61 8.10 4.35
N ILE A 66 -13.74 8.51 5.61
CA ILE A 66 -12.89 8.03 6.71
C ILE A 66 -13.00 6.51 6.85
N ARG A 67 -14.22 5.96 6.80
CA ARG A 67 -14.43 4.51 6.88
C ARG A 67 -13.75 3.77 5.72
N THR A 68 -13.86 4.28 4.50
CA THR A 68 -13.20 3.70 3.32
C THR A 68 -11.68 3.72 3.48
N LEU A 69 -11.10 4.82 3.99
CA LEU A 69 -9.66 4.92 4.22
C LEU A 69 -9.18 3.91 5.28
N TYR A 70 -9.94 3.72 6.37
CA TYR A 70 -9.61 2.68 7.34
C TYR A 70 -9.67 1.27 6.75
N GLN A 71 -10.63 0.98 5.86
CA GLN A 71 -10.70 -0.31 5.17
C GLN A 71 -9.48 -0.54 4.26
N GLN A 72 -9.05 0.49 3.54
CA GLN A 72 -7.85 0.43 2.70
C GLN A 72 -6.59 0.18 3.55
N LEU A 73 -6.45 0.90 4.67
CA LEU A 73 -5.32 0.75 5.58
C LEU A 73 -5.28 -0.68 6.15
N PHE A 74 -6.42 -1.21 6.60
CA PHE A 74 -6.51 -2.58 7.09
C PHE A 74 -6.13 -3.62 6.03
N ALA A 75 -6.62 -3.47 4.79
CA ALA A 75 -6.26 -4.38 3.71
C ALA A 75 -4.76 -4.36 3.41
N LEU A 76 -4.14 -3.18 3.45
CA LEU A 76 -2.72 -3.00 3.21
C LEU A 76 -1.87 -3.62 4.33
N GLU A 77 -2.24 -3.40 5.60
CA GLU A 77 -1.59 -4.05 6.75
C GLU A 77 -1.71 -5.57 6.68
N GLN A 78 -2.88 -6.09 6.28
CA GLN A 78 -3.09 -7.52 6.11
C GLN A 78 -2.18 -8.10 5.02
N GLN A 79 -2.04 -7.41 3.89
CA GLN A 79 -1.14 -7.81 2.82
C GLN A 79 0.32 -7.82 3.29
N GLN A 80 0.78 -6.77 4.01
CA GLN A 80 2.13 -6.75 4.58
C GLN A 80 2.38 -7.90 5.56
N ALA A 81 1.41 -8.19 6.44
CA ALA A 81 1.52 -9.30 7.39
C ALA A 81 1.63 -10.65 6.68
N GLN A 82 0.88 -10.85 5.58
CA GLN A 82 0.96 -12.08 4.78
C GLN A 82 2.31 -12.20 4.05
N LEU A 83 2.83 -11.10 3.48
CA LEU A 83 4.13 -11.08 2.83
C LEU A 83 5.27 -11.40 3.82
N ARG A 84 5.25 -10.80 5.02
CA ARG A 84 6.23 -11.10 6.08
C ARG A 84 6.24 -12.59 6.44
N ARG A 85 5.07 -13.18 6.70
CA ARG A 85 4.96 -14.63 7.00
C ARG A 85 5.48 -15.51 5.88
N ARG A 86 5.19 -15.17 4.62
CA ARG A 86 5.71 -15.91 3.45
C ARG A 86 7.23 -15.84 3.40
N ASN A 87 7.79 -14.64 3.55
CA ASN A 87 9.24 -14.43 3.52
C ASN A 87 9.97 -15.17 4.64
N GLU A 88 9.43 -15.16 5.87
CA GLU A 88 9.97 -15.93 7.00
C GLU A 88 9.99 -17.43 6.71
N ASN A 89 8.91 -17.97 6.13
CA ASN A 89 8.85 -19.39 5.75
C ASN A 89 9.87 -19.75 4.66
N TYR A 90 9.99 -18.92 3.61
CA TYR A 90 10.98 -19.13 2.55
C TYR A 90 12.41 -19.05 3.07
N LEU A 91 12.71 -18.09 3.95
CA LEU A 91 14.02 -17.97 4.58
C LEU A 91 14.35 -19.19 5.44
N SER A 92 13.41 -19.65 6.27
CA SER A 92 13.58 -20.84 7.10
C SER A 92 13.85 -22.10 6.26
N MET A 93 13.11 -22.26 5.15
CA MET A 93 13.33 -23.34 4.19
C MET A 93 14.70 -23.23 3.51
N ALA A 94 15.08 -22.04 3.02
CA ALA A 94 16.37 -21.81 2.37
C ALA A 94 17.54 -22.10 3.32
N LEU A 95 17.44 -21.66 4.58
CA LEU A 95 18.43 -21.96 5.63
C LEU A 95 18.49 -23.46 5.93
N SER A 96 17.35 -24.15 5.98
CA SER A 96 17.32 -25.61 6.20
C SER A 96 17.98 -26.37 5.06
N VAL A 97 17.70 -25.99 3.81
CA VAL A 97 18.33 -26.58 2.62
C VAL A 97 19.83 -26.27 2.58
N ALA A 98 20.22 -25.03 2.87
CA ALA A 98 21.63 -24.63 2.92
C ALA A 98 22.41 -25.36 4.01
N ALA A 99 21.83 -25.51 5.21
CA ALA A 99 22.42 -26.28 6.30
C ALA A 99 22.57 -27.75 5.92
N HIS A 100 21.55 -28.34 5.29
CA HIS A 100 21.61 -29.72 4.81
C HIS A 100 22.72 -29.90 3.76
N ALA A 101 22.79 -29.02 2.76
CA ALA A 101 23.85 -29.04 1.75
C ALA A 101 25.25 -28.88 2.38
N ALA A 102 25.43 -27.92 3.30
CA ALA A 102 26.69 -27.72 4.01
C ALA A 102 27.13 -28.97 4.81
N HIS A 103 26.20 -29.66 5.48
CA HIS A 103 26.49 -30.90 6.18
C HIS A 103 26.89 -32.05 5.23
N HIS A 104 26.30 -32.10 4.04
CA HIS A 104 26.70 -33.04 3.00
C HIS A 104 28.09 -32.74 2.44
N HIS A 105 28.41 -31.48 2.18
CA HIS A 105 29.75 -31.07 1.75
C HIS A 105 30.82 -31.33 2.81
N ALA A 106 30.54 -31.04 4.08
CA ALA A 106 31.46 -31.32 5.19
C ALA A 106 31.72 -32.82 5.44
N ARG A 107 30.73 -33.68 5.16
CA ARG A 107 30.91 -35.15 5.20
C ARG A 107 31.53 -35.74 3.94
N GLY A 108 31.46 -35.04 2.81
CA GLY A 108 32.13 -35.43 1.56
C GLY A 108 33.65 -35.28 1.62
N GLU A 109 34.18 -34.28 2.35
CA GLU A 109 35.62 -34.08 2.51
C GLU A 109 36.30 -35.10 3.44
N THR A 110 35.54 -35.77 4.32
CA THR A 110 36.10 -36.78 5.26
C THR A 110 36.23 -38.18 4.64
N LEU A 111 35.82 -38.36 3.38
CA LEU A 111 35.88 -39.63 2.63
C LEU A 111 36.77 -39.56 1.39
N ALA A 112 37.71 -38.60 1.32
CA ALA A 112 38.82 -38.73 0.37
C ALA A 112 39.72 -39.89 0.83
N PRO A 113 39.81 -41.01 0.08
CA PRO A 113 40.72 -42.07 0.43
C PRO A 113 42.15 -41.55 0.23
N ALA A 114 42.98 -41.66 1.26
CA ALA A 114 44.41 -41.58 1.09
C ALA A 114 44.85 -42.70 0.14
N LEU A 115 45.21 -42.33 -1.09
CA LEU A 115 46.02 -43.12 -2.00
C LEU A 115 47.33 -42.37 -2.21
#